data_AF-A0A9D6PST2-F1
#
_entry.id   AF-A0A9D6PST2-F1
#
_cell.length_a   1.000
_cell.length_b   1.000
_cell.length_c   1.000
_cell.angle_alpha   90.00
_cell.angle_beta   90.00
_cell.angle_gamma   90.00
#
_symmetry.space_group_name_H-M   'P 1'
#
loop_
_entity.id
_entity.type
_entity.pdbx_description
1 polymer ?
#
loop_
_entity_poly.entity_id
_entity_poly.type
_entity_poly.pdbx_seq_one_letter_code
_entity_poly.pdbx_strand_id
1 'polypeptide(L)'
;MKGLAVLVAGLVVMLFVGGPEAGDSRLIQAMWNLGHVPLFAGLALLGCATPLARQLAGIRLFLAATVLALLAGIAVEWLQLLIGRSFDYLDVLRDLAGVYLGLGVHLARQSRSWQQRLGFLGMSSLLLLLALLPIGQILVDSYAMQRAFPVLSDFESARELSRWETQRAAIALADEPVRHGGQSLRVTFQAGRFPDVGLREMQSDWSAYQTLHVSTFNTLSTPLDMTVKIFDREHMAGGYHSKDRFNQVVSLRPGWNDLHIALADVKKSPADRAMDMANIAGLSFFLPATDQSVVIYLDAIGLGND
;
A
#
# COMPACT_ATOMS: atom_id res chain seq x y z
N MET A 1 -18.31 29.76 -5.40
CA MET A 1 -19.07 28.70 -6.09
C MET A 1 -18.43 28.29 -7.41
N LYS A 2 -18.19 29.20 -8.37
CA LYS A 2 -17.56 28.85 -9.67
C LYS A 2 -16.19 28.14 -9.53
N GLY A 3 -15.27 28.67 -8.72
CA GLY A 3 -13.96 28.02 -8.51
C GLY A 3 -14.03 26.63 -7.88
N LEU A 4 -14.94 26.42 -6.91
CA LEU A 4 -15.16 25.10 -6.30
C LEU A 4 -15.73 24.09 -7.32
N ALA A 5 -16.65 24.52 -8.18
CA ALA A 5 -17.21 23.67 -9.22
C ALA A 5 -16.15 23.22 -10.25
N VAL A 6 -15.23 24.11 -10.63
CA VAL A 6 -14.11 23.78 -11.52
C VAL A 6 -13.17 22.76 -10.86
N LEU A 7 -12.84 22.96 -9.58
CA LEU A 7 -12.02 22.01 -8.82
C LEU A 7 -12.67 20.62 -8.75
N VAL A 8 -13.96 20.57 -8.39
CA VAL A 8 -14.74 19.33 -8.32
C VAL A 8 -14.76 18.63 -9.68
N ALA A 9 -14.99 19.37 -10.78
CA ALA A 9 -14.98 18.78 -12.12
C ALA A 9 -13.61 18.15 -12.45
N GLY A 10 -12.50 18.80 -12.09
CA GLY A 10 -11.16 18.23 -12.26
C GLY A 10 -10.97 16.94 -11.45
N LEU A 11 -11.39 16.91 -10.19
CA LEU A 11 -11.30 15.72 -9.34
C LEU A 11 -12.19 14.56 -9.85
N VAL A 12 -13.37 14.85 -10.41
CA VAL A 12 -14.21 13.83 -11.06
C VAL A 12 -13.48 13.22 -12.26
N VAL A 13 -12.78 14.01 -13.07
CA VAL A 13 -11.99 13.47 -14.19
C VAL A 13 -10.89 12.54 -13.67
N MET A 14 -10.20 12.91 -12.58
CA MET A 14 -9.17 12.07 -11.97
C MET A 14 -9.70 10.74 -11.43
N LEU A 15 -11.00 10.63 -11.08
CA LEU A 15 -11.56 9.33 -10.70
C LEU A 15 -11.48 8.30 -11.83
N PHE A 16 -11.48 8.72 -13.09
CA PHE A 16 -11.55 7.81 -14.24
C PHE A 16 -10.33 7.87 -15.16
N VAL A 17 -9.52 8.93 -15.06
CA VAL A 17 -8.37 9.16 -15.94
C VAL A 17 -7.08 9.20 -15.14
N GLY A 18 -6.10 8.39 -15.58
CA GLY A 18 -4.80 8.25 -14.92
C GLY A 18 -4.86 7.35 -13.70
N GLY A 19 -4.04 7.67 -12.69
CA GLY A 19 -3.99 6.97 -11.41
C GLY A 19 -2.77 6.07 -11.26
N PRO A 20 -2.49 5.62 -10.03
CA PRO A 20 -1.35 4.79 -9.76
C PRO A 20 -1.51 3.42 -10.44
N GLU A 21 -0.43 2.94 -11.05
CA GLU A 21 -0.34 1.59 -11.61
C GLU A 21 0.29 0.60 -10.63
N ALA A 22 0.20 -0.69 -10.95
CA ALA A 22 0.89 -1.73 -10.18
C ALA A 22 2.41 -1.46 -10.20
N GLY A 23 3.00 -1.27 -9.01
CA GLY A 23 4.42 -0.92 -8.85
C GLY A 23 4.69 0.55 -8.54
N ASP A 24 3.67 1.43 -8.56
CA ASP A 24 3.83 2.80 -8.07
C ASP A 24 4.02 2.84 -6.56
N SER A 25 4.70 3.88 -6.07
CA SER A 25 4.98 4.01 -4.63
C SER A 25 3.70 4.10 -3.81
N ARG A 26 3.76 3.56 -2.59
CA ARG A 26 2.61 3.57 -1.65
C ARG A 26 2.11 4.99 -1.37
N LEU A 27 3.02 5.97 -1.40
CA LEU A 27 2.67 7.38 -1.17
C LEU A 27 1.82 7.94 -2.31
N ILE A 28 2.17 7.64 -3.56
CA ILE A 28 1.39 8.07 -4.73
C ILE A 28 -0.01 7.45 -4.67
N GLN A 29 -0.10 6.16 -4.35
CA GLN A 29 -1.37 5.46 -4.16
C GLN A 29 -2.22 6.10 -3.06
N ALA A 30 -1.64 6.35 -1.89
CA ALA A 30 -2.35 6.96 -0.77
C ALA A 30 -2.81 8.41 -1.07
N MET A 31 -1.99 9.19 -1.79
CA MET A 31 -2.35 10.54 -2.22
C MET A 31 -3.47 10.55 -3.25
N TRP A 32 -3.48 9.58 -4.18
CA TRP A 32 -4.55 9.45 -5.16
C TRP A 32 -5.87 9.09 -4.49
N ASN A 33 -5.88 8.09 -3.62
CA ASN A 33 -7.09 7.66 -2.90
C ASN A 33 -7.60 8.78 -1.97
N LEU A 34 -6.71 9.60 -1.40
CA LEU A 34 -7.12 10.77 -0.62
C LEU A 34 -7.98 11.75 -1.46
N GLY A 35 -7.83 11.79 -2.79
CA GLY A 35 -8.58 12.64 -3.70
C GLY A 35 -10.11 12.51 -3.62
N HIS A 36 -10.61 11.35 -3.18
CA HIS A 36 -12.02 11.12 -2.87
C HIS A 36 -12.56 12.09 -1.80
N VAL A 37 -11.77 12.35 -0.77
CA VAL A 37 -12.17 13.19 0.37
C VAL A 37 -12.48 14.65 -0.04
N PRO A 38 -11.57 15.41 -0.69
CA PRO A 38 -11.88 16.76 -1.14
C PRO A 38 -12.93 16.79 -2.26
N LEU A 39 -13.01 15.74 -3.10
CA LEU A 39 -14.04 15.63 -4.13
C LEU A 39 -15.44 15.61 -3.50
N PHE A 40 -15.69 14.66 -2.60
CA PHE A 40 -17.00 14.49 -1.99
C PHE A 40 -17.33 15.59 -0.99
N ALA A 41 -16.33 16.21 -0.35
CA ALA A 41 -16.53 17.44 0.42
C ALA A 41 -17.00 18.61 -0.47
N GLY A 42 -16.39 18.76 -1.65
CA GLY A 42 -16.80 19.74 -2.64
C GLY A 42 -18.22 19.49 -3.15
N LEU A 43 -18.54 18.24 -3.50
CA LEU A 43 -19.89 17.84 -3.94
C LEU A 43 -20.94 18.12 -2.86
N ALA A 44 -20.68 17.79 -1.60
CA ALA A 44 -21.58 18.09 -0.50
C ALA A 44 -21.82 19.61 -0.34
N LEU A 45 -20.76 20.42 -0.41
CA LEU A 45 -20.87 21.88 -0.34
C LEU A 45 -21.67 22.48 -1.50
N LEU A 46 -21.45 21.98 -2.73
CA LEU A 46 -22.22 22.38 -3.91
C LEU A 46 -23.69 21.95 -3.80
N GLY A 47 -23.94 20.72 -3.36
CA GLY A 47 -25.26 20.16 -3.14
C GLY A 47 -26.07 20.95 -2.11
N CYS A 48 -25.45 21.32 -0.99
CA CYS A 48 -26.06 22.17 0.04
C CYS A 48 -26.41 23.59 -0.45
N ALA A 49 -25.82 24.06 -1.56
CA ALA A 49 -26.16 25.35 -2.15
C ALA A 49 -27.45 25.31 -2.98
N THR A 50 -27.95 24.12 -3.34
CA THR A 50 -29.14 23.93 -4.19
C THR A 50 -30.44 24.28 -3.44
N PRO A 51 -31.51 24.70 -4.17
CA PRO A 51 -32.80 25.00 -3.54
C PRO A 51 -33.41 23.79 -2.82
N LEU A 52 -33.24 22.58 -3.36
CA LEU A 52 -33.75 21.34 -2.77
C LEU A 52 -33.10 21.07 -1.41
N ALA A 53 -31.77 21.21 -1.32
CA ALA A 53 -31.06 21.00 -0.06
C ALA A 53 -31.45 22.03 1.02
N ARG A 54 -31.84 23.25 0.64
CA ARG A 54 -32.32 24.27 1.59
C ARG A 54 -33.67 23.91 2.23
N GLN A 55 -34.45 23.02 1.62
CA GLN A 55 -35.69 22.50 2.20
C GLN A 55 -35.43 21.38 3.22
N LEU A 56 -34.22 20.80 3.19
CA LEU A 56 -33.78 19.78 4.13
C LEU A 56 -32.97 20.43 5.26
N ALA A 57 -33.22 20.00 6.50
CA ALA A 57 -32.49 20.49 7.67
C ALA A 57 -32.24 19.37 8.67
N GLY A 58 -31.23 19.56 9.53
CA GLY A 58 -30.88 18.63 10.60
C GLY A 58 -30.69 17.20 10.10
N ILE A 59 -31.36 16.26 10.76
CA ILE A 59 -31.24 14.82 10.46
C ILE A 59 -31.64 14.45 9.02
N ARG A 60 -32.59 15.18 8.41
CA ARG A 60 -33.02 14.88 7.02
C ARG A 60 -31.93 15.21 6.00
N LEU A 61 -31.24 16.33 6.18
CA LEU A 61 -30.10 16.70 5.34
C LEU A 61 -28.97 15.69 5.50
N PHE A 62 -28.68 15.30 6.74
CA PHE A 62 -27.66 14.29 7.05
C PHE A 62 -27.97 12.95 6.37
N LEU A 63 -29.18 12.40 6.59
CA LEU A 63 -29.58 11.12 5.98
C LEU A 63 -29.58 11.17 4.45
N ALA A 64 -30.10 12.25 3.86
CA ALA A 64 -30.09 12.41 2.41
C ALA A 64 -28.66 12.44 1.86
N ALA A 65 -27.76 13.19 2.50
CA ALA A 65 -26.37 13.26 2.10
C ALA A 65 -25.64 11.93 2.27
N THR A 66 -25.88 11.18 3.36
CA THR A 66 -25.33 9.83 3.55
C THR A 66 -25.80 8.86 2.47
N VAL A 67 -27.10 8.83 2.18
CA VAL A 67 -27.65 7.96 1.14
C VAL A 67 -27.08 8.30 -0.23
N LEU A 68 -27.02 9.59 -0.58
CA LEU A 68 -26.43 10.03 -1.84
C LEU A 68 -24.93 9.70 -1.93
N ALA A 69 -24.18 9.84 -0.83
CA ALA A 69 -22.77 9.48 -0.77
C ALA A 69 -22.55 7.99 -1.01
N LEU A 70 -23.33 7.13 -0.35
CA LEU A 70 -23.26 5.68 -0.53
C LEU A 70 -23.58 5.27 -1.95
N LEU A 71 -24.67 5.80 -2.52
CA LEU A 71 -25.07 5.51 -3.89
C LEU A 71 -24.03 5.98 -4.90
N ALA A 72 -23.49 7.20 -4.70
CA ALA A 72 -22.46 7.75 -5.58
C ALA A 72 -21.14 6.98 -5.47
N GLY A 73 -20.66 6.66 -4.27
CA GLY A 73 -19.42 5.91 -4.07
C GLY A 73 -19.50 4.50 -4.64
N ILE A 74 -20.59 3.77 -4.37
CA ILE A 74 -20.83 2.45 -4.98
C ILE A 74 -20.89 2.55 -6.51
N ALA A 75 -21.53 3.60 -7.05
CA ALA A 75 -21.59 3.81 -8.49
C ALA A 75 -20.22 4.12 -9.09
N VAL A 76 -19.39 4.93 -8.43
CA VAL A 76 -18.01 5.23 -8.86
C VAL A 76 -17.18 3.95 -8.90
N GLU A 77 -17.18 3.17 -7.83
CA GLU A 77 -16.47 1.88 -7.77
C GLU A 77 -16.94 0.92 -8.87
N TRP A 78 -18.26 0.85 -9.10
CA TRP A 78 -18.82 0.00 -10.14
C TRP A 78 -18.43 0.46 -11.55
N LEU A 79 -18.39 1.77 -11.80
CA LEU A 79 -17.89 2.32 -13.06
C LEU A 79 -16.38 2.10 -13.24
N GLN A 80 -15.60 2.18 -12.16
CA GLN A 80 -14.17 1.90 -12.17
C GLN A 80 -13.86 0.44 -12.49
N LEU A 81 -14.69 -0.51 -12.01
CA LEU A 81 -14.60 -1.92 -12.40
C LEU A 81 -14.73 -2.12 -13.93
N LEU A 82 -15.58 -1.34 -14.59
CA LEU A 82 -15.79 -1.45 -16.05
C LEU A 82 -14.58 -0.98 -16.87
N ILE A 83 -13.71 -0.17 -16.29
CA ILE A 83 -12.47 0.32 -16.94
C ILE A 83 -11.22 -0.45 -16.46
N GLY A 84 -11.41 -1.60 -15.82
CA GLY A 84 -10.32 -2.50 -15.44
C GLY A 84 -9.62 -2.16 -14.13
N ARG A 85 -10.17 -1.25 -13.31
CA ARG A 85 -9.69 -1.04 -11.93
C ARG A 85 -10.29 -2.06 -10.97
N SER A 86 -9.71 -2.17 -9.78
CA SER A 86 -10.23 -2.99 -8.68
C SER A 86 -11.21 -2.22 -7.81
N PHE A 87 -12.19 -2.91 -7.24
CA PHE A 87 -13.10 -2.36 -6.23
C PHE A 87 -12.35 -2.17 -4.89
N ASP A 88 -12.35 -0.95 -4.35
CA ASP A 88 -11.85 -0.63 -3.00
C ASP A 88 -13.00 -0.12 -2.12
N TYR A 89 -13.44 -0.94 -1.16
CA TYR A 89 -14.48 -0.53 -0.22
C TYR A 89 -14.05 0.64 0.68
N LEU A 90 -12.74 0.88 0.84
CA LEU A 90 -12.24 2.03 1.58
C LEU A 90 -12.49 3.35 0.84
N ASP A 91 -12.61 3.34 -0.50
CA ASP A 91 -12.96 4.54 -1.26
C ASP A 91 -14.38 5.01 -0.94
N VAL A 92 -15.34 4.09 -0.78
CA VAL A 92 -16.69 4.43 -0.27
C VAL A 92 -16.64 5.07 1.13
N LEU A 93 -15.71 4.61 1.98
CA LEU A 93 -15.50 5.21 3.31
C LEU A 93 -14.89 6.63 3.21
N ARG A 94 -13.95 6.84 2.28
CA ARG A 94 -13.34 8.15 1.98
C ARG A 94 -14.37 9.12 1.41
N ASP A 95 -15.27 8.64 0.57
CA ASP A 95 -16.39 9.42 0.03
C ASP A 95 -17.30 9.93 1.14
N LEU A 96 -17.69 9.03 2.06
CA LEU A 96 -18.48 9.39 3.25
C LEU A 96 -17.75 10.42 4.13
N ALA A 97 -16.45 10.20 4.39
CA ALA A 97 -15.64 11.15 5.14
C ALA A 97 -15.63 12.53 4.47
N GLY A 98 -15.46 12.57 3.15
CA GLY A 98 -15.57 13.77 2.33
C GLY A 98 -16.92 14.47 2.49
N VAL A 99 -18.03 13.74 2.34
CA VAL A 99 -19.37 14.32 2.51
C VAL A 99 -19.57 14.90 3.91
N TYR A 100 -19.16 14.18 4.97
CA TYR A 100 -19.28 14.67 6.34
C TYR A 100 -18.39 15.88 6.64
N LEU A 101 -17.20 15.95 6.03
CA LEU A 101 -16.37 17.16 6.05
C LEU A 101 -17.09 18.35 5.40
N GLY A 102 -17.64 18.16 4.21
CA GLY A 102 -18.38 19.20 3.49
C GLY A 102 -19.62 19.69 4.25
N LEU A 103 -20.40 18.75 4.82
CA LEU A 103 -21.56 19.06 5.67
C LEU A 103 -21.15 19.79 6.95
N GLY A 104 -20.09 19.34 7.63
CA GLY A 104 -19.58 19.98 8.84
C GLY A 104 -19.19 21.43 8.58
N VAL A 105 -18.45 21.69 7.49
CA VAL A 105 -18.12 23.06 7.06
C VAL A 105 -19.37 23.88 6.74
N HIS A 106 -20.38 23.29 6.07
CA HIS A 106 -21.64 23.96 5.76
C HIS A 106 -22.42 24.35 7.03
N LEU A 107 -22.60 23.40 7.95
CA LEU A 107 -23.32 23.61 9.21
C LEU A 107 -22.59 24.59 10.12
N ALA A 108 -21.26 24.55 10.16
CA ALA A 108 -20.44 25.52 10.88
C ALA A 108 -20.68 26.96 10.40
N ARG A 109 -20.89 27.16 9.08
CA ARG A 109 -21.19 28.48 8.49
C ARG A 109 -22.60 28.98 8.81
N GLN A 110 -23.55 28.09 9.01
CA GLN A 110 -24.94 28.44 9.37
C GLN A 110 -25.17 28.55 10.88
N SER A 111 -24.24 28.03 11.68
CA SER A 111 -24.37 28.01 13.14
C SER A 111 -24.38 29.42 13.72
N ARG A 112 -25.40 29.73 14.53
CA ARG A 112 -25.48 30.98 15.30
C ARG A 112 -24.71 30.91 16.61
N SER A 113 -24.54 29.71 17.17
CA SER A 113 -23.74 29.49 18.38
C SER A 113 -22.28 29.20 18.03
N TRP A 114 -21.35 29.88 18.71
CA TRP A 114 -19.92 29.64 18.56
C TRP A 114 -19.53 28.22 19.00
N GLN A 115 -20.20 27.67 20.01
CA GLN A 115 -19.95 26.30 20.50
C GLN A 115 -20.31 25.26 19.44
N GLN A 116 -21.46 25.42 18.77
CA GLN A 116 -21.88 24.54 17.67
C GLN A 116 -20.92 24.66 16.49
N ARG A 117 -20.51 25.87 16.14
CA ARG A 117 -19.53 26.12 15.08
C ARG A 117 -18.20 25.42 15.37
N LEU A 118 -17.67 25.54 16.58
CA LEU A 118 -16.45 24.84 16.99
C LEU A 118 -16.64 23.32 17.00
N GLY A 119 -17.80 22.81 17.42
CA GLY A 119 -18.11 21.39 17.37
C GLY A 119 -18.04 20.82 15.95
N PHE A 120 -18.67 21.48 14.98
CA PHE A 120 -18.63 21.04 13.58
C PHE A 120 -17.23 21.14 12.97
N LEU A 121 -16.50 22.23 13.25
CA LEU A 121 -15.13 22.37 12.76
C LEU A 121 -14.16 21.38 13.43
N GLY A 122 -14.35 21.10 14.71
CA GLY A 122 -13.58 20.09 15.45
C GLY A 122 -13.81 18.69 14.89
N MET A 123 -15.07 18.30 14.68
CA MET A 123 -15.41 17.02 14.04
C MET A 123 -14.86 16.92 12.61
N SER A 124 -14.98 18.00 11.83
CA SER A 124 -14.42 18.04 10.47
C SER A 124 -12.89 17.90 10.51
N SER A 125 -12.22 18.62 11.42
CA SER A 125 -10.76 18.53 11.56
C SER A 125 -10.33 17.13 11.98
N LEU A 126 -11.07 16.48 12.88
CA LEU A 126 -10.81 15.10 13.29
C LEU A 126 -10.96 14.13 12.10
N LEU A 127 -12.03 14.23 11.32
CA LEU A 127 -12.22 13.41 10.12
C LEU A 127 -11.10 13.61 9.10
N LEU A 128 -10.65 14.85 8.91
CA LEU A 128 -9.54 15.15 8.01
C LEU A 128 -8.22 14.54 8.52
N LEU A 129 -7.95 14.64 9.83
CA LEU A 129 -6.77 14.02 10.44
C LEU A 129 -6.79 12.50 10.31
N LEU A 130 -7.94 11.86 10.50
CA LEU A 130 -8.11 10.42 10.29
C LEU A 130 -7.89 10.04 8.82
N ALA A 131 -8.37 10.84 7.86
CA ALA A 131 -8.13 10.63 6.44
C ALA A 131 -6.65 10.80 6.04
N LEU A 132 -5.90 11.66 6.73
CA LEU A 132 -4.48 11.88 6.50
C LEU A 132 -3.57 10.87 7.23
N LEU A 133 -4.10 10.11 8.18
CA LEU A 133 -3.33 9.17 9.00
C LEU A 133 -2.52 8.15 8.18
N PRO A 134 -3.06 7.51 7.13
CA PRO A 134 -2.30 6.54 6.32
C PRO A 134 -1.08 7.18 5.65
N ILE A 135 -1.22 8.40 5.12
CA ILE A 135 -0.11 9.14 4.52
C ILE A 135 0.95 9.44 5.58
N GLY A 136 0.54 9.88 6.78
CA GLY A 136 1.47 10.10 7.89
C GLY A 136 2.25 8.83 8.27
N GLN A 137 1.58 7.68 8.31
CA GLN A 137 2.23 6.39 8.59
C GLN A 137 3.26 6.03 7.51
N ILE A 138 2.92 6.20 6.23
CA ILE A 138 3.83 5.95 5.10
C ILE A 138 5.05 6.88 5.15
N LEU A 139 4.86 8.16 5.49
CA LEU A 139 5.97 9.12 5.58
C LEU A 139 6.92 8.80 6.73
N VAL A 140 6.39 8.46 7.90
CA VAL A 140 7.20 8.02 9.05
C VAL A 140 7.98 6.74 8.71
N ASP A 141 7.33 5.79 8.05
CA ASP A 141 7.95 4.54 7.59
C ASP A 141 9.06 4.79 6.56
N SER A 142 8.80 5.66 5.58
CA SER A 142 9.77 6.02 4.54
C SER A 142 11.00 6.70 5.12
N TYR A 143 10.81 7.57 6.11
CA TYR A 143 11.92 8.19 6.84
C TYR A 143 12.72 7.17 7.66
N ALA A 144 12.05 6.25 8.35
CA ALA A 144 12.72 5.17 9.09
C ALA A 144 13.53 4.26 8.15
N MET A 145 12.95 3.87 7.01
CA MET A 145 13.60 3.09 5.96
C MET A 145 14.87 3.75 5.43
N GLN A 146 14.83 5.07 5.14
CA GLN A 146 16.02 5.81 4.68
C GLN A 146 17.14 5.81 5.72
N ARG A 147 16.81 5.90 7.01
CA ARG A 147 17.81 5.94 8.09
C ARG A 147 18.35 4.56 8.45
N ALA A 148 17.57 3.51 8.26
CA ALA A 148 17.95 2.14 8.58
C ALA A 148 18.82 1.50 7.48
N PHE A 149 18.80 2.03 6.25
CA PHE A 149 19.59 1.52 5.14
C PHE A 149 21.09 1.41 5.52
N PRO A 150 21.75 0.24 5.32
CA PRO A 150 21.41 -0.86 4.39
C PRO A 150 20.42 -1.93 4.86
N VAL A 151 19.78 -1.78 6.03
CA VAL A 151 18.69 -2.66 6.43
C VAL A 151 17.47 -2.39 5.55
N LEU A 152 16.95 -3.42 4.90
CA LEU A 152 15.76 -3.35 4.03
C LEU A 152 14.48 -3.61 4.83
N SER A 153 14.50 -4.62 5.71
CA SER A 153 13.42 -4.93 6.65
C SER A 153 13.99 -5.75 7.81
N ASP A 154 13.78 -5.28 9.03
CA ASP A 154 14.09 -6.00 10.28
C ASP A 154 12.82 -6.36 11.07
N PHE A 155 11.64 -5.93 10.60
CA PHE A 155 10.32 -6.27 11.13
C PHE A 155 10.04 -5.76 12.55
N GLU A 156 10.83 -4.78 13.02
CA GLU A 156 10.64 -4.12 14.30
C GLU A 156 9.51 -3.07 14.28
N SER A 157 8.88 -2.85 13.12
CA SER A 157 7.71 -1.99 12.99
C SER A 157 6.60 -2.58 12.13
N ALA A 158 5.37 -2.59 12.65
CA ALA A 158 4.16 -2.97 11.90
C ALA A 158 3.93 -2.12 10.62
N ARG A 159 4.54 -0.94 10.52
CA ARG A 159 4.45 -0.09 9.32
C ARG A 159 5.17 -0.72 8.12
N GLU A 160 6.20 -1.55 8.38
CA GLU A 160 6.94 -2.27 7.35
C GLU A 160 6.05 -3.23 6.58
N LEU A 161 5.02 -3.81 7.19
CA LEU A 161 4.13 -4.78 6.54
C LEU A 161 3.51 -4.22 5.27
N SER A 162 3.22 -2.92 5.24
CA SER A 162 2.66 -2.27 4.05
C SER A 162 3.66 -2.12 2.88
N ARG A 163 4.97 -2.38 3.10
CA ARG A 163 6.00 -2.45 2.04
C ARG A 163 5.94 -3.74 1.24
N TRP A 164 5.20 -4.74 1.74
CA TRP A 164 5.14 -6.09 1.20
C TRP A 164 3.84 -6.33 0.45
N GLU A 165 3.95 -7.00 -0.69
CA GLU A 165 2.84 -7.56 -1.46
C GLU A 165 2.78 -9.07 -1.26
N THR A 166 1.57 -9.62 -1.32
CA THR A 166 1.37 -11.06 -1.24
C THR A 166 0.52 -11.57 -2.40
N GLN A 167 0.85 -12.76 -2.90
CA GLN A 167 0.02 -13.50 -3.83
C GLN A 167 -0.16 -14.91 -3.28
N ARG A 168 -1.40 -15.26 -2.93
CA ARG A 168 -1.72 -16.53 -2.22
C ARG A 168 -0.87 -16.71 -0.95
N ALA A 169 -0.63 -15.62 -0.23
CA ALA A 169 0.04 -15.64 1.06
C ALA A 169 -0.57 -14.61 2.01
N ALA A 170 -0.42 -14.84 3.30
CA ALA A 170 -0.76 -13.88 4.35
C ALA A 170 0.49 -13.62 5.20
N ILE A 171 0.65 -12.37 5.64
CA ILE A 171 1.77 -11.94 6.48
C ILE A 171 1.29 -11.38 7.80
N ALA A 172 2.07 -11.58 8.86
CA ALA A 172 1.90 -10.96 10.17
C ALA A 172 3.24 -10.84 10.88
N LEU A 173 3.38 -9.87 11.77
CA LEU A 173 4.49 -9.88 12.73
C LEU A 173 4.28 -11.00 13.75
N ALA A 174 5.39 -11.62 14.17
CA ALA A 174 5.40 -12.64 15.19
C ALA A 174 6.57 -12.42 16.15
N ASP A 175 6.33 -12.67 17.43
CA ASP A 175 7.35 -12.52 18.47
C ASP A 175 8.25 -13.77 18.58
N GLU A 176 7.88 -14.88 17.92
CA GLU A 176 8.68 -16.11 17.83
C GLU A 176 8.33 -16.92 16.54
N PRO A 177 9.31 -17.62 15.93
CA PRO A 177 10.74 -17.52 16.19
C PRO A 177 11.31 -16.19 15.68
N VAL A 178 12.25 -15.62 16.42
CA VAL A 178 12.97 -14.40 16.05
C VAL A 178 14.46 -14.70 15.89
N ARG A 179 15.10 -14.13 14.86
CA ARG A 179 16.54 -14.25 14.64
C ARG A 179 17.28 -13.01 15.11
N HIS A 180 16.69 -11.83 14.93
CA HIS A 180 17.23 -10.55 15.35
C HIS A 180 16.12 -9.64 15.91
N GLY A 181 16.47 -8.77 16.86
CA GLY A 181 15.49 -7.83 17.42
C GLY A 181 14.44 -8.51 18.30
N GLY A 182 13.19 -8.09 18.17
CA GLY A 182 12.05 -8.57 18.95
C GLY A 182 10.95 -9.23 18.12
N GLN A 183 10.92 -9.05 16.80
CA GLN A 183 9.87 -9.59 15.93
C GLN A 183 10.40 -10.10 14.59
N SER A 184 9.68 -11.03 13.98
CA SER A 184 9.95 -11.51 12.62
C SER A 184 8.68 -11.52 11.77
N LEU A 185 8.82 -11.62 10.45
CA LEU A 185 7.70 -11.73 9.54
C LEU A 185 7.25 -13.18 9.40
N ARG A 186 6.10 -13.52 9.98
CA ARG A 186 5.43 -14.79 9.71
C ARG A 186 4.76 -14.73 8.34
N VAL A 187 5.18 -15.60 7.43
CA VAL A 187 4.58 -15.76 6.10
C VAL A 187 3.81 -17.07 6.05
N THR A 188 2.52 -17.02 5.75
CA THR A 188 1.66 -18.19 5.51
C THR A 188 1.34 -18.29 4.03
N PHE A 189 2.09 -19.10 3.30
CA PHE A 189 1.78 -19.44 1.92
C PHE A 189 0.58 -20.37 1.88
N GLN A 190 -0.37 -20.07 1.00
CA GLN A 190 -1.56 -20.87 0.76
C GLN A 190 -1.28 -21.89 -0.35
N ALA A 191 -2.00 -23.01 -0.33
CA ALA A 191 -1.93 -24.01 -1.40
C ALA A 191 -2.19 -23.37 -2.77
N GLY A 192 -1.50 -23.82 -3.81
CA GLY A 192 -1.66 -23.38 -5.20
C GLY A 192 -0.34 -23.15 -5.92
N ARG A 193 -0.43 -22.58 -7.12
CA ARG A 193 0.74 -22.33 -7.98
C ARG A 193 1.43 -21.03 -7.57
N PHE A 194 2.73 -21.15 -7.30
CA PHE A 194 3.66 -20.03 -7.08
C PHE A 194 3.16 -19.00 -6.05
N PRO A 195 2.83 -19.42 -4.81
CA PRO A 195 2.51 -18.44 -3.78
C PRO A 195 3.77 -17.59 -3.48
N ASP A 196 3.61 -16.27 -3.46
CA ASP A 196 4.69 -15.26 -3.41
C ASP A 196 4.45 -14.27 -2.27
N VAL A 197 5.54 -13.85 -1.65
CA VAL A 197 5.61 -12.67 -0.78
C VAL A 197 6.78 -11.81 -1.27
N GLY A 198 6.54 -10.51 -1.41
CA GLY A 198 7.53 -9.64 -2.04
C GLY A 198 7.62 -8.27 -1.41
N LEU A 199 8.85 -7.85 -1.11
CA LEU A 199 9.18 -6.48 -0.73
C LEU A 199 9.21 -5.60 -1.99
N ARG A 200 8.42 -4.53 -2.00
CA ARG A 200 8.26 -3.62 -3.15
C ARG A 200 8.64 -2.19 -2.83
N GLU A 201 8.42 -1.75 -1.60
CA GLU A 201 8.88 -0.44 -1.15
C GLU A 201 10.15 -0.61 -0.31
N MET A 202 11.30 -0.25 -0.89
CA MET A 202 12.62 -0.33 -0.27
C MET A 202 13.56 0.72 -0.86
N GLN A 203 14.70 0.97 -0.20
CA GLN A 203 15.79 1.71 -0.85
C GLN A 203 16.33 0.90 -2.04
N SER A 204 16.37 1.53 -3.21
CA SER A 204 16.59 0.86 -4.50
C SER A 204 18.05 0.83 -4.95
N ASP A 205 18.90 1.71 -4.42
CA ASP A 205 20.30 1.78 -4.81
C ASP A 205 21.15 0.79 -4.00
N TRP A 206 21.39 -0.37 -4.60
CA TRP A 206 22.21 -1.45 -4.06
C TRP A 206 23.63 -1.44 -4.64
N SER A 207 24.00 -0.40 -5.42
CA SER A 207 25.26 -0.38 -6.19
C SER A 207 26.53 -0.39 -5.34
N ALA A 208 26.43 0.08 -4.08
CA ALA A 208 27.54 0.17 -3.14
C ALA A 208 27.74 -1.08 -2.26
N TYR A 209 26.97 -2.16 -2.50
CA TYR A 209 26.98 -3.38 -1.68
C TYR A 209 27.36 -4.60 -2.51
N GLN A 210 27.77 -5.66 -1.82
CA GLN A 210 28.26 -6.89 -2.44
C GLN A 210 27.36 -8.09 -2.15
N THR A 211 26.66 -8.08 -1.01
CA THR A 211 25.91 -9.24 -0.52
C THR A 211 24.52 -8.82 -0.06
N LEU A 212 23.50 -9.61 -0.38
CA LEU A 212 22.18 -9.56 0.24
C LEU A 212 22.10 -10.63 1.33
N HIS A 213 21.72 -10.21 2.53
CA HIS A 213 21.50 -11.07 3.69
C HIS A 213 20.00 -11.25 3.92
N VAL A 214 19.60 -12.49 4.18
CA VAL A 214 18.23 -12.84 4.57
C VAL A 214 18.28 -13.96 5.59
N SER A 215 17.70 -13.77 6.77
CA SER A 215 17.45 -14.88 7.69
C SER A 215 16.05 -15.42 7.46
N THR A 216 15.92 -16.74 7.32
CA THR A 216 14.62 -17.39 7.14
C THR A 216 14.49 -18.66 7.95
N PHE A 217 13.32 -18.86 8.58
CA PHE A 217 13.01 -20.05 9.36
C PHE A 217 12.03 -20.94 8.61
N ASN A 218 12.44 -22.17 8.31
CA ASN A 218 11.56 -23.22 7.79
C ASN A 218 10.90 -23.97 8.95
N THR A 219 9.56 -23.92 9.05
CA THR A 219 8.82 -24.61 10.12
C THR A 219 8.61 -26.10 9.86
N LEU A 220 8.91 -26.59 8.66
CA LEU A 220 8.75 -27.99 8.31
C LEU A 220 9.91 -28.82 8.89
N SER A 221 9.64 -30.09 9.16
CA SER A 221 10.66 -31.07 9.56
C SER A 221 11.50 -31.58 8.39
N THR A 222 11.20 -31.14 7.16
CA THR A 222 11.89 -31.50 5.92
C THR A 222 12.45 -30.26 5.21
N PRO A 223 13.46 -30.41 4.35
CA PRO A 223 13.90 -29.31 3.50
C PRO A 223 12.76 -28.72 2.66
N LEU A 224 12.81 -27.41 2.45
CA LEU A 224 11.84 -26.64 1.66
C LEU A 224 12.58 -25.85 0.57
N ASP A 225 12.25 -26.11 -0.69
CA ASP A 225 12.74 -25.30 -1.80
C ASP A 225 11.95 -24.00 -1.89
N MET A 226 12.66 -22.88 -1.81
CA MET A 226 12.14 -21.53 -1.96
C MET A 226 12.92 -20.83 -3.06
N THR A 227 12.26 -20.00 -3.85
CA THR A 227 12.94 -19.21 -4.87
C THR A 227 13.06 -17.76 -4.43
N VAL A 228 14.26 -17.20 -4.53
CA VAL A 228 14.54 -15.78 -4.35
C VAL A 228 14.57 -15.10 -5.72
N LYS A 229 13.73 -14.09 -5.89
CA LYS A 229 13.58 -13.31 -7.12
C LYS A 229 13.95 -11.86 -6.85
N ILE A 230 14.86 -11.30 -7.65
CA ILE A 230 15.25 -9.89 -7.60
C ILE A 230 15.15 -9.31 -9.00
N PHE A 231 14.61 -8.10 -9.11
CA PHE A 231 14.45 -7.39 -10.38
C PHE A 231 14.54 -5.88 -10.19
N ASP A 232 14.94 -5.17 -11.24
CA ASP A 232 15.04 -3.72 -11.28
C ASP A 232 13.84 -3.07 -11.99
N ARG A 233 13.86 -1.74 -12.12
CA ARG A 233 12.79 -0.99 -12.80
C ARG A 233 12.68 -1.29 -14.28
N GLU A 234 13.79 -1.61 -14.95
CA GLU A 234 13.79 -1.93 -16.38
C GLU A 234 13.00 -3.23 -16.65
N HIS A 235 13.08 -4.21 -15.76
CA HIS A 235 12.26 -5.43 -15.84
C HIS A 235 10.75 -5.15 -15.85
N MET A 236 10.31 -4.19 -15.03
CA MET A 236 8.89 -3.80 -14.97
C MET A 236 8.45 -3.11 -16.27
N ALA A 237 9.29 -2.19 -16.78
CA ALA A 237 9.03 -1.50 -18.04
C ALA A 237 9.05 -2.44 -19.26
N GLY A 238 9.89 -3.48 -19.22
CA GLY A 238 10.04 -4.49 -20.27
C GLY A 238 8.97 -5.59 -20.28
N GLY A 239 7.89 -5.48 -19.49
CA GLY A 239 6.79 -6.45 -19.51
C GLY A 239 7.06 -7.74 -18.72
N TYR A 240 7.92 -7.70 -17.72
CA TYR A 240 8.17 -8.81 -16.76
C TYR A 240 8.73 -10.11 -17.38
N HIS A 241 9.57 -9.99 -18.42
CA HIS A 241 10.18 -11.16 -19.05
C HIS A 241 11.04 -11.97 -18.08
N SER A 242 10.74 -13.27 -17.93
CA SER A 242 11.39 -14.13 -16.91
C SER A 242 12.91 -14.27 -17.05
N LYS A 243 13.47 -13.97 -18.23
CA LYS A 243 14.91 -13.97 -18.49
C LYS A 243 15.62 -12.69 -18.07
N ASP A 244 14.85 -11.68 -17.66
CA ASP A 244 15.33 -10.34 -17.33
C ASP A 244 15.32 -10.08 -15.81
N ARG A 245 15.64 -11.10 -15.02
CA ARG A 245 15.62 -11.03 -13.56
C ARG A 245 16.50 -12.09 -12.93
N PHE A 246 16.90 -11.85 -11.69
CA PHE A 246 17.51 -12.88 -10.86
C PHE A 246 16.45 -13.82 -10.30
N ASN A 247 16.72 -15.12 -10.35
CA ASN A 247 15.78 -16.15 -9.94
C ASN A 247 16.54 -17.41 -9.48
N GLN A 248 16.82 -17.51 -8.18
CA GLN A 248 17.62 -18.61 -7.61
C GLN A 248 16.78 -19.45 -6.64
N VAL A 249 16.81 -20.77 -6.81
CA VAL A 249 16.25 -21.72 -5.86
C VAL A 249 17.24 -21.94 -4.72
N VAL A 250 16.75 -21.83 -3.48
CA VAL A 250 17.47 -22.13 -2.25
C VAL A 250 16.73 -23.22 -1.48
N SER A 251 17.46 -24.24 -1.02
CA SER A 251 16.90 -25.33 -0.21
C SER A 251 17.06 -25.00 1.27
N LEU A 252 15.97 -24.65 1.94
CA LEU A 252 15.93 -24.30 3.36
C LEU A 252 15.88 -25.56 4.22
N ARG A 253 16.88 -25.75 5.09
CA ARG A 253 16.85 -26.81 6.11
C ARG A 253 15.81 -26.50 7.18
N PRO A 254 15.27 -27.49 7.89
CA PRO A 254 14.44 -27.25 9.07
C PRO A 254 15.10 -26.28 10.05
N GLY A 255 14.35 -25.29 10.53
CA GLY A 255 14.88 -24.24 11.40
C GLY A 255 15.43 -23.03 10.64
N TRP A 256 16.33 -22.29 11.29
CA TRP A 256 16.93 -21.08 10.71
C TRP A 256 17.95 -21.39 9.60
N ASN A 257 17.89 -20.58 8.54
CA ASN A 257 18.84 -20.53 7.44
C ASN A 257 19.22 -19.07 7.21
N ASP A 258 20.52 -18.79 7.12
CA ASP A 258 21.04 -17.47 6.76
C ASP A 258 21.53 -17.52 5.33
N LEU A 259 20.84 -16.80 4.46
CA LEU A 259 21.13 -16.72 3.04
C LEU A 259 22.06 -15.54 2.79
N HIS A 260 23.11 -15.80 2.02
CA HIS A 260 24.05 -14.80 1.54
C HIS A 260 24.07 -14.88 0.01
N ILE A 261 23.44 -13.91 -0.65
CA ILE A 261 23.35 -13.87 -2.11
C ILE A 261 24.31 -12.81 -2.62
N ALA A 262 25.28 -13.23 -3.44
CA ALA A 262 26.23 -12.31 -4.07
C ALA A 262 25.50 -11.41 -5.09
N LEU A 263 25.55 -10.10 -4.87
CA LEU A 263 24.94 -9.11 -5.77
C LEU A 263 25.64 -9.05 -7.13
N ALA A 264 26.87 -9.54 -7.23
CA ALA A 264 27.54 -9.76 -8.51
C ALA A 264 26.81 -10.76 -9.40
N ASP A 265 26.19 -11.80 -8.82
CA ASP A 265 25.41 -12.79 -9.54
C ASP A 265 24.03 -12.22 -9.91
N VAL A 266 23.41 -11.47 -9.00
CA VAL A 266 22.17 -10.71 -9.26
C VAL A 266 22.35 -9.79 -10.46
N LYS A 267 23.44 -9.02 -10.47
CA LYS A 267 23.78 -8.08 -11.54
C LYS A 267 23.94 -8.76 -12.90
N LYS A 268 24.45 -9.99 -12.94
CA LYS A 268 24.71 -10.74 -14.19
C LYS A 268 23.56 -11.66 -14.62
N SER A 269 22.51 -11.75 -13.82
CA SER A 269 21.45 -12.73 -14.05
C SER A 269 20.52 -12.43 -15.24
N PRO A 270 20.19 -11.17 -15.58
CA PRO A 270 19.45 -10.90 -16.80
C PRO A 270 20.24 -11.36 -18.04
N ALA A 271 19.57 -11.98 -19.00
CA ALA A 271 20.24 -12.64 -20.12
C ALA A 271 20.91 -11.67 -21.09
N ASP A 272 20.29 -10.52 -21.33
CA ASP A 272 20.65 -9.61 -22.42
C ASP A 272 21.25 -8.27 -21.93
N ARG A 273 21.36 -8.09 -20.60
CA ARG A 273 21.88 -6.86 -19.97
C ARG A 273 22.41 -7.13 -18.57
N ALA A 274 23.08 -6.15 -17.98
CA ALA A 274 23.35 -6.15 -16.55
C ALA A 274 22.16 -5.53 -15.81
N MET A 275 21.77 -6.10 -14.67
CA MET A 275 20.75 -5.50 -13.82
C MET A 275 21.21 -4.13 -13.31
N ASP A 276 20.32 -3.15 -13.33
CA ASP A 276 20.56 -1.82 -12.80
C ASP A 276 20.46 -1.86 -11.27
N MET A 277 21.61 -2.09 -10.65
CA MET A 277 21.74 -2.16 -9.20
C MET A 277 21.42 -0.83 -8.50
N ALA A 278 21.36 0.31 -9.22
CA ALA A 278 20.97 1.59 -8.62
C ALA A 278 19.44 1.74 -8.53
N ASN A 279 18.68 0.91 -9.26
CA ASN A 279 17.24 1.00 -9.37
C ASN A 279 16.56 -0.36 -9.17
N ILE A 280 16.94 -1.11 -8.12
CA ILE A 280 16.25 -2.34 -7.75
C ILE A 280 14.80 -2.02 -7.38
N ALA A 281 13.87 -2.78 -7.96
CA ALA A 281 12.43 -2.55 -7.84
C ALA A 281 11.73 -3.58 -6.94
N GLY A 282 12.29 -4.77 -6.77
CA GLY A 282 11.67 -5.76 -5.90
C GLY A 282 12.55 -6.93 -5.51
N LEU A 283 12.28 -7.43 -4.31
CA LEU A 283 12.78 -8.68 -3.76
C LEU A 283 11.58 -9.56 -3.42
N SER A 284 11.59 -10.82 -3.83
CA SER A 284 10.45 -11.73 -3.65
C SER A 284 10.92 -13.11 -3.26
N PHE A 285 10.10 -13.77 -2.44
CA PHE A 285 10.24 -15.15 -2.01
C PHE A 285 8.99 -15.90 -2.44
N PHE A 286 9.15 -16.95 -3.23
CA PHE A 286 8.01 -17.76 -3.65
C PHE A 286 8.33 -19.24 -3.61
N LEU A 287 7.30 -20.04 -3.36
CA LEU A 287 7.41 -21.49 -3.36
C LEU A 287 7.05 -22.06 -4.73
N PRO A 288 7.55 -23.25 -5.09
CA PRO A 288 6.95 -24.07 -6.13
C PRO A 288 5.45 -24.30 -5.87
N ALA A 289 4.75 -24.86 -6.86
CA ALA A 289 3.36 -25.26 -6.63
C ALA A 289 3.28 -26.22 -5.42
N THR A 290 2.41 -25.89 -4.47
CA THR A 290 2.22 -26.66 -3.23
C THR A 290 0.74 -27.01 -3.05
N ASP A 291 0.48 -28.23 -2.60
CA ASP A 291 -0.89 -28.71 -2.32
C ASP A 291 -1.33 -28.37 -0.89
N GLN A 292 -0.42 -27.87 -0.06
CA GLN A 292 -0.65 -27.55 1.35
C GLN A 292 -0.18 -26.15 1.69
N SER A 293 -0.73 -25.59 2.77
CA SER A 293 -0.24 -24.33 3.32
C SER A 293 1.11 -24.55 3.99
N VAL A 294 2.05 -23.66 3.71
CA VAL A 294 3.41 -23.67 4.26
C VAL A 294 3.65 -22.38 5.02
N VAL A 295 4.26 -22.49 6.20
CA VAL A 295 4.63 -21.34 7.01
C VAL A 295 6.15 -21.24 7.02
N ILE A 296 6.65 -20.02 6.81
CA ILE A 296 8.06 -19.67 7.07
C ILE A 296 8.09 -18.38 7.87
N TYR A 297 9.27 -18.05 8.41
CA TYR A 297 9.53 -16.73 8.95
C TYR A 297 10.67 -16.07 8.15
N LEU A 298 10.59 -14.77 7.96
CA LEU A 298 11.65 -13.94 7.40
C LEU A 298 12.10 -12.94 8.47
N ASP A 299 13.40 -12.70 8.53
CA ASP A 299 14.01 -11.77 9.48
C ASP A 299 15.33 -11.22 8.92
N ALA A 300 15.81 -10.10 9.48
CA ALA A 300 17.13 -9.51 9.23
C ALA A 300 17.49 -9.39 7.73
N ILE A 301 16.64 -8.70 6.96
CA ILE A 301 16.87 -8.48 5.53
C ILE A 301 17.68 -7.20 5.34
N GLY A 302 18.87 -7.32 4.76
CA GLY A 302 19.77 -6.17 4.56
C GLY A 302 20.88 -6.42 3.57
N LEU A 303 21.65 -5.37 3.28
CA LEU A 303 22.79 -5.42 2.36
C LEU A 303 24.12 -5.30 3.12
N GLY A 304 25.15 -5.97 2.62
CA GLY A 304 26.49 -6.03 3.23
C GLY A 304 27.62 -5.94 2.20
N ASN A 305 28.85 -5.89 2.72
CA ASN A 305 30.10 -5.73 1.96
C ASN A 305 31.13 -6.83 2.28
N ASP A 306 30.70 -7.87 2.99
CA ASP A 306 31.44 -9.07 3.37
C ASP A 306 31.37 -10.17 2.30
#